data_AF-A0A2B7YJ79-F1
#
_entry.id   AF-A0A2B7YJ79-F1
#
_cell.length_a   1.000
_cell.length_b   1.000
_cell.length_c   1.000
_cell.angle_alpha   90.00
_cell.angle_beta   90.00
_cell.angle_gamma   90.00
#
_symmetry.space_group_name_H-M   'P 1'
#
loop_
_entity.id
_entity.type
_entity.pdbx_description
1 polymer ?
#
loop_
_entity_poly.entity_id
_entity_poly.type
_entity_poly.pdbx_seq_one_letter_code
_entity_poly.pdbx_strand_id
1 'polypeptide(L)'
;MRNELLNQYKILVNFLGKTLGPSFEIVLHEIKGEEVKMIAIANGEISNRTLENSISTETLNILKNKSYHNEESMVNHTVLLKNGKKVRSSSMFIKENQKIIGMLCINFDDSKFHDINCQILRIIHPDMFVKNYLSDVSYNILVDENKNQDNEENSTDNMENFMEKIFQEVNLKFNYPLERLTKQEREKIVQALYEKGLFNLKEAINFVAKKLSCSPTTIYRYVGKIEKK
;
A
#
# COMPACT_ATOMS: atom_id res chain seq x y z
N MET A 1 -22.23 15.16 -24.49
CA MET A 1 -21.27 15.73 -23.53
C MET A 1 -20.66 14.69 -22.59
N ARG A 2 -21.28 14.26 -21.47
CA ARG A 2 -20.67 13.25 -20.55
C ARG A 2 -20.08 12.00 -21.22
N ASN A 3 -20.81 11.41 -22.17
CA ASN A 3 -20.34 10.25 -22.94
C ASN A 3 -19.19 10.59 -23.91
N GLU A 4 -19.12 11.81 -24.43
CA GLU A 4 -18.07 12.22 -25.39
C GLU A 4 -16.73 12.37 -24.69
N LEU A 5 -16.69 13.00 -23.50
CA LEU A 5 -15.46 13.17 -22.74
C LEU A 5 -14.86 11.81 -22.33
N LEU A 6 -15.67 10.92 -21.75
CA LEU A 6 -15.20 9.57 -21.40
C LEU A 6 -14.78 8.75 -22.61
N ASN A 7 -15.42 8.93 -23.78
CA ASN A 7 -15.00 8.29 -25.02
C ASN A 7 -13.61 8.76 -25.46
N GLN A 8 -13.26 10.04 -25.29
CA GLN A 8 -11.89 10.52 -25.54
C GLN A 8 -10.88 9.82 -24.60
N TYR A 9 -11.24 9.63 -23.33
CA TYR A 9 -10.38 8.89 -22.39
C TYR A 9 -10.24 7.40 -22.76
N LYS A 10 -11.25 6.75 -23.35
CA LYS A 10 -11.09 5.38 -23.87
C LYS A 10 -10.02 5.31 -24.96
N ILE A 11 -9.95 6.32 -25.82
CA ILE A 11 -8.89 6.41 -26.83
C ILE A 11 -7.52 6.54 -26.15
N LEU A 12 -7.42 7.40 -25.12
CA LEU A 12 -6.19 7.56 -24.33
C LEU A 12 -5.76 6.27 -23.64
N VAL A 13 -6.69 5.49 -23.07
CA VAL A 13 -6.38 4.18 -22.45
C VAL A 13 -5.63 3.28 -23.42
N ASN A 14 -6.15 3.14 -24.65
CA ASN A 14 -5.53 2.32 -25.68
C ASN A 14 -4.19 2.91 -26.16
N PHE A 15 -4.10 4.22 -26.35
CA PHE A 15 -2.87 4.90 -26.75
C PHE A 15 -1.76 4.73 -25.71
N LEU A 16 -2.06 4.98 -24.43
CA LEU A 16 -1.11 4.87 -23.32
C LEU A 16 -0.67 3.42 -23.12
N GLY A 17 -1.59 2.46 -23.20
CA GLY A 17 -1.26 1.04 -23.04
C GLY A 17 -0.24 0.56 -24.10
N LYS A 18 -0.35 1.05 -25.33
CA LYS A 18 0.62 0.78 -26.41
C LYS A 18 1.93 1.57 -26.25
N THR A 19 1.84 2.80 -25.76
CA THR A 19 2.99 3.72 -25.67
C THR A 19 3.93 3.37 -24.51
N LEU A 20 3.37 3.04 -23.35
CA LEU A 20 4.13 2.74 -22.13
C LEU A 20 4.61 1.29 -22.07
N GLY A 21 3.95 0.39 -22.81
CA GLY A 21 4.33 -1.01 -22.93
C GLY A 21 3.69 -1.92 -21.87
N PRO A 22 4.05 -3.22 -21.87
CA PRO A 22 3.29 -4.27 -21.20
C PRO A 22 3.42 -4.29 -19.67
N SER A 23 4.37 -3.54 -19.10
CA SER A 23 4.48 -3.38 -17.63
C SER A 23 3.53 -2.32 -17.07
N PHE A 24 2.79 -1.62 -17.94
CA PHE A 24 1.81 -0.63 -17.53
C PHE A 24 0.40 -1.11 -17.85
N GLU A 25 -0.48 -1.09 -16.84
CA GLU A 25 -1.91 -1.30 -16.99
C GLU A 25 -2.63 0.03 -16.87
N ILE A 26 -3.51 0.31 -17.82
CA ILE A 26 -4.28 1.56 -17.85
C ILE A 26 -5.75 1.22 -17.70
N VAL A 27 -6.40 1.78 -16.68
CA VAL A 27 -7.79 1.47 -16.34
C VAL A 27 -8.61 2.75 -16.29
N LEU A 28 -9.75 2.75 -16.97
CA LEU A 28 -10.71 3.85 -16.92
C LEU A 28 -12.00 3.39 -16.27
N HIS A 29 -12.41 4.13 -15.25
CA HIS A 29 -13.67 3.94 -14.56
C HIS A 29 -14.64 5.09 -14.88
N GLU A 30 -15.89 4.76 -15.13
CA GLU A 30 -17.02 5.67 -15.12
C GLU A 30 -17.62 5.71 -13.71
N ILE A 31 -17.94 6.90 -13.22
CA ILE A 31 -18.53 7.11 -11.89
C ILE A 31 -19.91 7.75 -12.07
N LYS A 32 -20.95 7.04 -11.61
CA LYS A 32 -22.36 7.47 -11.67
C LYS A 32 -22.99 7.39 -10.27
N GLY A 33 -22.89 8.50 -9.53
CA GLY A 33 -23.33 8.54 -8.14
C GLY A 33 -22.41 7.68 -7.28
N GLU A 34 -22.94 6.58 -6.74
CA GLU A 34 -22.20 5.59 -5.97
C GLU A 34 -21.70 4.42 -6.84
N GLU A 35 -22.27 4.23 -8.03
CA GLU A 35 -21.84 3.17 -8.93
C GLU A 35 -20.53 3.53 -9.63
N VAL A 36 -19.61 2.56 -9.67
CA VAL A 36 -18.38 2.68 -10.42
C VAL A 36 -18.17 1.47 -11.29
N LYS A 37 -17.97 1.75 -12.58
CA LYS A 37 -17.85 0.72 -13.60
C LYS A 37 -16.57 0.92 -14.39
N MET A 38 -15.82 -0.15 -14.59
CA MET A 38 -14.72 -0.15 -15.55
C MET A 38 -15.28 -0.07 -16.96
N ILE A 39 -14.83 0.91 -17.75
CA ILE A 39 -15.34 1.16 -19.10
C ILE A 39 -14.26 1.03 -20.19
N ALA A 40 -12.98 0.99 -19.80
CA ALA A 40 -11.87 0.61 -20.66
C ALA A 40 -10.69 0.12 -19.82
N ILE A 41 -9.93 -0.82 -20.38
CA ILE A 41 -8.69 -1.33 -19.81
C ILE A 41 -7.70 -1.65 -20.92
N ALA A 42 -6.43 -1.35 -20.70
CA ALA A 42 -5.31 -1.81 -21.52
C ALA A 42 -4.32 -2.57 -20.62
N ASN A 43 -3.80 -3.68 -21.13
CA ASN A 43 -2.85 -4.57 -20.44
C ASN A 43 -3.38 -5.11 -19.09
N GLY A 44 -4.66 -5.49 -19.03
CA GLY A 44 -5.34 -5.99 -17.81
C GLY A 44 -4.81 -7.30 -17.25
N GLU A 45 -3.89 -7.95 -17.96
CA GLU A 45 -3.14 -9.14 -17.53
C GLU A 45 -2.32 -8.89 -16.26
N ILE A 46 -1.93 -7.64 -15.97
CA ILE A 46 -1.19 -7.31 -14.74
C ILE A 46 -2.03 -7.58 -13.48
N SER A 47 -3.31 -7.21 -13.51
CA SER A 47 -4.25 -7.43 -12.41
C SER A 47 -5.18 -8.63 -12.60
N ASN A 48 -5.09 -9.32 -13.74
CA ASN A 48 -6.06 -10.34 -14.20
C ASN A 48 -7.50 -9.80 -14.25
N ARG A 49 -7.67 -8.51 -14.52
CA ARG A 49 -9.00 -7.88 -14.65
C ARG A 49 -9.44 -7.85 -16.11
N THR A 50 -10.74 -8.00 -16.27
CA THR A 50 -11.51 -7.79 -17.48
C THR A 50 -12.55 -6.69 -17.23
N LEU A 51 -13.24 -6.25 -18.29
CA LEU A 51 -14.30 -5.23 -18.18
C LEU A 51 -15.48 -5.63 -17.29
N GLU A 52 -15.60 -6.92 -16.95
CA GLU A 52 -16.64 -7.43 -16.04
C GLU A 52 -16.28 -7.26 -14.57
N ASN A 53 -15.01 -7.00 -14.25
CA ASN A 53 -14.57 -6.81 -12.88
C ASN A 53 -14.94 -5.41 -12.38
N SER A 54 -15.64 -5.36 -11.25
CA SER A 54 -15.91 -4.13 -10.50
C SER A 54 -14.81 -3.84 -9.49
N ILE A 55 -14.63 -2.56 -9.19
CA ILE A 55 -13.88 -2.09 -8.03
C ILE A 55 -14.85 -1.88 -6.87
N SER A 56 -14.40 -2.08 -5.64
CA SER A 56 -15.25 -1.85 -4.47
C SER A 56 -15.41 -0.36 -4.17
N THR A 57 -16.59 -0.01 -3.67
CA THR A 57 -16.98 1.35 -3.29
C THR A 57 -16.06 1.91 -2.21
N GLU A 58 -15.48 1.03 -1.38
CA GLU A 58 -14.50 1.32 -0.33
C GLU A 58 -13.17 1.80 -0.89
N THR A 59 -12.60 1.14 -1.90
CA THR A 59 -11.37 1.58 -2.56
C THR A 59 -11.56 2.96 -3.21
N LEU A 60 -12.74 3.20 -3.78
CA LEU A 60 -13.10 4.52 -4.31
C LEU A 60 -13.27 5.57 -3.22
N ASN A 61 -13.86 5.21 -2.08
CA ASN A 61 -14.01 6.13 -0.96
C ASN A 61 -12.66 6.47 -0.34
N ILE A 62 -11.70 5.54 -0.31
CA ILE A 62 -10.31 5.83 0.11
C ILE A 62 -9.64 6.80 -0.87
N LEU A 63 -9.82 6.59 -2.19
CA LEU A 63 -9.30 7.48 -3.22
C LEU A 63 -9.96 8.88 -3.17
N LYS A 64 -11.29 8.93 -2.96
CA LYS A 64 -12.04 10.17 -2.76
C LYS A 64 -11.58 10.89 -1.49
N ASN A 65 -11.54 10.20 -0.35
CA ASN A 65 -11.15 10.73 0.96
C ASN A 65 -9.73 11.29 0.97
N LYS A 66 -8.79 10.66 0.27
CA LYS A 66 -7.42 11.17 0.14
C LYS A 66 -7.33 12.39 -0.80
N SER A 67 -8.27 12.57 -1.72
CA SER A 67 -8.38 13.78 -2.56
C SER A 67 -9.06 14.98 -1.87
N TYR A 68 -9.57 14.84 -0.64
CA TYR A 68 -10.17 15.96 0.11
C TYR A 68 -9.18 17.10 0.40
N HIS A 69 -7.88 16.89 0.19
CA HIS A 69 -6.86 17.93 0.25
C HIS A 69 -6.68 18.74 -1.06
N ASN A 70 -7.70 18.83 -1.91
CA ASN A 70 -7.67 19.60 -3.17
C ASN A 70 -6.71 19.06 -4.26
N GLU A 71 -6.20 17.83 -4.11
CA GLU A 71 -5.33 17.22 -5.12
C GLU A 71 -6.18 16.52 -6.20
N GLU A 72 -6.10 16.99 -7.44
CA GLU A 72 -6.85 16.44 -8.59
C GLU A 72 -6.39 15.03 -9.01
N SER A 73 -5.28 14.57 -8.43
CA SER A 73 -4.67 13.28 -8.72
C SER A 73 -3.91 12.75 -7.51
N MET A 74 -3.88 11.42 -7.35
CA MET A 74 -3.02 10.71 -6.41
C MET A 74 -1.94 9.98 -7.20
N VAL A 75 -0.73 10.48 -7.18
CA VAL A 75 0.37 9.94 -8.01
C VAL A 75 1.29 9.04 -7.20
N ASN A 76 1.81 8.01 -7.86
CA ASN A 76 2.94 7.20 -7.39
C ASN A 76 2.77 6.56 -6.00
N HIS A 77 1.56 6.11 -5.66
CA HIS A 77 1.31 5.33 -4.45
C HIS A 77 1.34 3.84 -4.78
N THR A 78 1.41 2.97 -3.78
CA THR A 78 1.50 1.53 -4.02
C THR A 78 0.18 0.85 -3.73
N VAL A 79 -0.18 -0.09 -4.59
CA VAL A 79 -1.44 -0.83 -4.49
C VAL A 79 -1.11 -2.31 -4.48
N LEU A 80 -1.71 -3.04 -3.55
CA LEU A 80 -1.74 -4.49 -3.57
C LEU A 80 -2.99 -4.91 -4.34
N LEU A 81 -2.77 -5.46 -5.53
CA LEU A 81 -3.83 -6.00 -6.37
C LEU A 81 -4.37 -7.31 -5.78
N LYS A 82 -5.58 -7.70 -6.18
CA LYS A 82 -6.25 -8.94 -5.74
C LYS A 82 -5.45 -10.21 -5.99
N ASN A 83 -4.64 -10.22 -7.04
CA ASN A 83 -3.73 -11.33 -7.35
C ASN A 83 -2.45 -11.35 -6.49
N GLY A 84 -2.36 -10.52 -5.45
CA GLY A 84 -1.21 -10.41 -4.56
C GLY A 84 -0.04 -9.60 -5.13
N LYS A 85 -0.18 -9.08 -6.35
CA LYS A 85 0.86 -8.29 -7.01
C LYS A 85 0.88 -6.87 -6.48
N LYS A 86 2.08 -6.35 -6.22
CA LYS A 86 2.29 -4.95 -5.86
C LYS A 86 2.55 -4.14 -7.12
N VAL A 87 1.85 -3.01 -7.25
CA VAL A 87 2.03 -2.08 -8.37
C VAL A 87 2.12 -0.65 -7.86
N ARG A 88 2.82 0.19 -8.62
CA ARG A 88 2.82 1.66 -8.41
C ARG A 88 1.67 2.25 -9.20
N SER A 89 0.69 2.80 -8.52
CA SER A 89 -0.52 3.37 -9.11
C SER A 89 -0.50 4.89 -9.08
N SER A 90 -1.01 5.48 -10.14
CA SER A 90 -1.35 6.90 -10.22
C SER A 90 -2.78 7.03 -10.71
N SER A 91 -3.62 7.73 -9.95
CA SER A 91 -5.05 7.89 -10.22
C SER A 91 -5.38 9.37 -10.42
N MET A 92 -6.10 9.70 -11.49
CA MET A 92 -6.56 11.06 -11.79
C MET A 92 -8.09 11.08 -11.91
N PHE A 93 -8.73 12.03 -11.24
CA PHE A 93 -10.18 12.20 -11.33
C PHE A 93 -10.55 13.00 -12.58
N ILE A 94 -11.57 12.53 -13.30
CA ILE A 94 -12.12 13.21 -14.47
C ILE A 94 -13.40 13.94 -14.03
N LYS A 95 -13.43 15.26 -14.20
CA LYS A 95 -14.53 16.12 -13.79
C LYS A 95 -15.22 16.76 -14.99
N GLU A 96 -16.53 16.91 -14.91
CA GLU A 96 -17.35 17.72 -15.82
C GLU A 96 -18.17 18.68 -14.95
N ASN A 97 -18.03 19.99 -15.17
CA ASN A 97 -18.66 21.03 -14.35
C ASN A 97 -18.42 20.85 -12.84
N GLN A 98 -17.16 20.60 -12.45
CA GLN A 98 -16.71 20.28 -11.08
C GLN A 98 -17.25 18.97 -10.46
N LYS A 99 -18.13 18.24 -11.16
CA LYS A 99 -18.61 16.93 -10.72
C LYS A 99 -17.69 15.83 -11.24
N ILE A 100 -17.26 14.93 -10.35
CA ILE A 100 -16.48 13.74 -10.75
C ILE A 100 -17.39 12.80 -11.56
N ILE A 101 -16.97 12.50 -12.79
CA ILE A 101 -17.68 11.59 -13.72
C ILE A 101 -16.87 10.33 -14.05
N GLY A 102 -15.59 10.29 -13.70
CA GLY A 102 -14.73 9.15 -13.97
C GLY A 102 -13.37 9.24 -13.28
N MET A 103 -12.56 8.20 -13.47
CA MET A 103 -11.22 8.09 -12.91
C MET A 103 -10.32 7.30 -13.86
N LEU A 104 -9.17 7.88 -14.22
CA LEU A 104 -8.12 7.22 -14.98
C LEU A 104 -7.02 6.75 -14.03
N CYS A 105 -6.68 5.47 -14.10
CA CYS A 105 -5.62 4.86 -13.31
C CYS A 105 -4.50 4.35 -14.21
N ILE A 106 -3.25 4.60 -13.83
CA ILE A 106 -2.04 4.09 -14.46
C ILE A 106 -1.31 3.26 -13.41
N ASN A 107 -1.23 1.96 -13.63
CA ASN A 107 -0.58 1.00 -12.75
C ASN A 107 0.70 0.49 -13.40
N PHE A 108 1.83 0.62 -12.71
CA PHE A 108 3.12 0.13 -13.15
C PHE A 108 3.54 -1.07 -12.32
N ASP A 109 3.75 -2.19 -12.98
CA ASP A 109 4.39 -3.38 -12.43
C ASP A 109 5.91 -3.27 -12.56
N ASP A 110 6.57 -2.92 -11.46
CA ASP A 110 8.03 -2.81 -11.37
C ASP A 110 8.70 -4.11 -10.91
N SER A 111 7.97 -5.22 -10.75
CA SER A 111 8.52 -6.50 -10.25
C SER A 111 9.71 -7.00 -11.05
N LYS A 112 9.64 -6.96 -12.38
CA LYS A 112 10.77 -7.38 -13.25
C LYS A 112 12.00 -6.51 -13.08
N PHE A 113 11.83 -5.20 -12.85
CA PHE A 113 12.95 -4.29 -12.60
C PHE A 113 13.58 -4.58 -11.25
N HIS A 114 12.74 -4.84 -10.25
CA HIS A 114 13.17 -5.26 -8.93
C HIS A 114 13.96 -6.57 -8.99
N ASP A 115 13.48 -7.57 -9.73
CA ASP A 115 14.15 -8.87 -9.89
C ASP A 115 15.52 -8.73 -10.55
N ILE A 116 15.64 -7.91 -11.60
CA ILE A 116 16.93 -7.62 -12.25
C ILE A 116 17.87 -6.90 -11.28
N ASN A 117 17.37 -5.90 -10.55
CA ASN A 117 18.17 -5.18 -9.56
C ASN A 117 18.70 -6.14 -8.47
N CYS A 118 17.85 -7.03 -7.97
CA CYS A 118 18.24 -8.09 -7.04
C CYS A 118 19.39 -8.95 -7.61
N GLN A 119 19.25 -9.41 -8.85
CA GLN A 119 20.25 -10.26 -9.49
C GLN A 119 21.60 -9.54 -9.61
N ILE A 120 21.59 -8.26 -10.00
CA ILE A 120 22.81 -7.45 -10.08
C ILE A 120 23.47 -7.30 -8.71
N LEU A 121 22.71 -6.96 -7.67
CA LEU A 121 23.26 -6.78 -6.32
C LEU A 121 23.86 -8.07 -5.77
N ARG A 122 23.28 -9.23 -6.08
CA ARG A 122 23.79 -10.55 -5.65
C ARG A 122 25.14 -10.93 -6.27
N ILE A 123 25.58 -10.23 -7.33
CA ILE A 123 26.92 -10.45 -7.90
C ILE A 123 28.01 -10.01 -6.91
N ILE A 124 27.75 -8.95 -6.15
CA ILE A 124 28.75 -8.28 -5.31
C ILE A 124 28.43 -8.34 -3.81
N HIS A 125 27.18 -8.64 -3.44
CA HIS A 125 26.72 -8.63 -2.05
C HIS A 125 26.10 -9.97 -1.63
N PRO A 126 26.29 -10.40 -0.36
CA PRO A 126 25.59 -11.57 0.19
C PRO A 126 24.07 -11.43 0.16
N ASP A 127 23.35 -12.54 0.06
CA ASP A 127 21.87 -12.55 -0.02
C ASP A 127 21.16 -11.79 1.11
N MET A 128 21.73 -11.82 2.31
CA MET A 128 21.20 -11.10 3.47
C MET A 128 21.24 -9.57 3.28
N PHE A 129 22.25 -9.04 2.59
CA PHE A 129 22.33 -7.61 2.27
C PHE A 129 21.20 -7.21 1.31
N VAL A 130 20.98 -8.02 0.26
CA VAL A 130 19.96 -7.75 -0.76
C VAL A 130 18.55 -7.81 -0.17
N LYS A 131 18.28 -8.77 0.72
CA LYS A 131 17.00 -8.87 1.42
C LYS A 131 16.69 -7.63 2.28
N ASN A 132 17.70 -7.09 2.98
CA ASN A 132 17.52 -5.95 3.87
C ASN A 132 17.41 -4.62 3.11
N TYR A 133 18.20 -4.44 2.04
CA TYR A 133 18.16 -3.23 1.21
C TYR A 133 16.80 -3.00 0.54
N LEU A 134 16.08 -4.08 0.26
CA LEU A 134 14.82 -4.04 -0.49
C LEU A 134 13.57 -4.04 0.40
N SER A 135 13.70 -4.38 1.69
CA SER A 135 12.61 -4.28 2.67
C SER A 135 12.31 -2.85 3.12
N ASP A 136 13.22 -1.89 2.88
CA ASP A 136 13.11 -0.51 3.35
C ASP A 136 12.15 0.38 2.55
N VAL A 137 11.56 -0.13 1.46
CA VAL A 137 10.57 0.65 0.70
C VAL A 137 9.21 0.50 1.37
N SER A 138 8.99 1.31 2.41
CA SER A 138 7.71 1.49 3.09
C SER A 138 6.65 1.99 2.10
N TYR A 139 5.85 1.06 1.60
CA TYR A 139 4.78 1.34 0.67
C TYR A 139 3.46 1.57 1.41
N ASN A 140 2.79 2.70 1.15
CA ASN A 140 1.40 2.91 1.55
C ASN A 140 0.50 2.00 0.70
N ILE A 141 0.25 0.76 1.14
CA ILE A 141 -0.54 -0.23 0.40
C ILE A 141 -2.02 0.15 0.44
N LEU A 142 -2.60 0.47 -0.73
CA LEU A 142 -4.05 0.39 -0.91
C LEU A 142 -4.42 -1.04 -1.32
N VAL A 143 -5.38 -1.64 -0.62
CA VAL A 143 -5.90 -2.97 -0.96
C VAL A 143 -7.18 -2.80 -1.79
N ASP A 144 -7.25 -3.49 -2.92
CA ASP A 144 -8.49 -3.62 -3.69
C ASP A 144 -9.36 -4.71 -3.04
N GLU A 145 -10.19 -4.33 -2.07
CA GLU A 145 -11.03 -5.27 -1.31
C GLU A 145 -12.37 -5.49 -2.02
N ASN A 146 -12.55 -6.59 -2.75
CA ASN A 146 -13.88 -7.22 -2.82
C ASN A 146 -13.84 -8.35 -1.79
N LYS A 147 -14.53 -8.17 -0.66
CA LYS A 147 -14.71 -9.24 0.33
C LYS A 147 -15.53 -10.37 -0.28
N ASN A 148 -14.85 -11.40 -0.77
CA ASN A 148 -15.34 -12.76 -0.55
C ASN A 148 -14.63 -13.26 0.70
N GLN A 149 -15.42 -13.51 1.74
CA GLN A 149 -15.00 -14.26 2.92
C GLN A 149 -14.36 -15.57 2.41
N ASP A 150 -13.07 -15.73 2.65
CA ASP A 150 -12.29 -16.98 2.61
C ASP A 150 -10.78 -16.73 2.70
N ASN A 151 -10.32 -15.46 2.70
CA ASN A 151 -8.89 -15.11 2.80
C ASN A 151 -8.52 -14.24 4.02
N GLU A 152 -9.24 -14.34 5.13
CA GLU A 152 -8.86 -13.62 6.35
C GLU A 152 -7.58 -14.18 6.98
N GLU A 153 -7.23 -15.46 6.79
CA GLU A 153 -6.02 -16.05 7.40
C GLU A 153 -4.71 -15.56 6.77
N ASN A 154 -4.68 -15.26 5.47
CA ASN A 154 -3.44 -14.86 4.77
C ASN A 154 -3.08 -13.36 4.90
N SER A 155 -4.03 -12.50 5.27
CA SER A 155 -3.80 -11.05 5.38
C SER A 155 -3.34 -10.62 6.77
N THR A 156 -3.87 -11.25 7.83
CA THR A 156 -3.38 -11.07 9.21
C THR A 156 -1.97 -11.63 9.36
N ASP A 157 -1.67 -12.77 8.75
CA ASP A 157 -0.32 -13.36 8.77
C ASP A 157 0.71 -12.41 8.14
N ASN A 158 0.36 -11.72 7.05
CA ASN A 158 1.26 -10.76 6.41
C ASN A 158 1.49 -9.50 7.26
N MET A 159 0.48 -9.01 7.99
CA MET A 159 0.62 -7.86 8.89
C MET A 159 1.40 -8.21 10.16
N GLU A 160 1.13 -9.36 10.79
CA GLU A 160 1.87 -9.81 11.98
C GLU A 160 3.34 -10.08 11.63
N ASN A 161 3.61 -10.72 10.49
CA ASN A 161 4.97 -10.92 9.98
C ASN A 161 5.71 -9.60 9.69
N PHE A 162 4.99 -8.55 9.27
CA PHE A 162 5.58 -7.24 9.06
C PHE A 162 5.91 -6.53 10.38
N MET A 163 4.99 -6.58 11.35
CA MET A 163 5.24 -6.08 12.72
C MET A 163 6.41 -6.82 13.38
N GLU A 164 6.51 -8.13 13.16
CA GLU A 164 7.63 -8.97 13.63
C GLU A 164 8.97 -8.50 13.09
N LYS A 165 9.05 -8.19 11.79
CA LYS A 165 10.29 -7.71 11.15
C LYS A 165 10.75 -6.38 11.74
N ILE A 166 9.86 -5.40 11.86
CA ILE A 166 10.20 -4.09 12.45
C ILE A 166 10.65 -4.25 13.90
N PHE A 167 9.96 -5.12 14.66
CA PHE A 167 10.33 -5.39 16.04
C PHE A 167 11.71 -6.03 16.15
N GLN A 168 12.02 -7.03 15.31
CA GLN A 168 13.32 -7.68 15.28
C GLN A 168 14.44 -6.71 14.88
N GLU A 169 14.22 -5.84 13.90
CA GLU A 169 15.19 -4.82 13.49
C GLU A 169 15.55 -3.88 14.66
N VAL A 170 14.53 -3.38 15.36
CA VAL A 170 14.73 -2.53 16.54
C VAL A 170 15.39 -3.31 17.67
N ASN A 171 14.99 -4.56 17.92
CA ASN A 171 15.58 -5.38 18.97
C ASN A 171 17.07 -5.69 18.70
N LEU A 172 17.45 -5.96 17.46
CA LEU A 172 18.85 -6.16 17.06
C LEU A 172 19.70 -4.91 17.29
N LYS A 173 19.15 -3.72 17.03
CA LYS A 173 19.86 -2.44 17.25
C LYS A 173 20.22 -2.21 18.72
N PHE A 174 19.33 -2.60 19.64
CA PHE A 174 19.53 -2.39 21.07
C PHE A 174 20.17 -3.59 21.78
N ASN A 175 19.98 -4.80 21.24
CA ASN A 175 20.49 -6.07 21.74
C ASN A 175 20.23 -6.29 23.24
N TYR A 176 19.08 -5.83 23.74
CA TYR A 176 18.69 -6.01 25.13
C TYR A 176 18.04 -7.37 25.35
N PRO A 177 18.26 -8.02 26.51
CA PRO A 177 17.52 -9.21 26.90
C PRO A 177 16.05 -8.84 27.14
N LEU A 178 15.15 -9.23 26.24
CA LEU A 178 13.72 -8.90 26.29
C LEU A 178 13.04 -9.33 27.60
N GLU A 179 13.53 -10.41 28.21
CA GLU A 179 13.05 -10.95 29.49
C GLU A 179 13.41 -10.06 30.70
N ARG A 180 14.39 -9.15 30.55
CA ARG A 180 14.90 -8.31 31.64
C ARG A 180 15.08 -6.85 31.22
N LEU A 181 14.07 -6.30 30.53
CA LEU A 181 14.06 -4.88 30.16
C LEU A 181 13.80 -3.98 31.37
N THR A 182 14.71 -3.02 31.59
CA THR A 182 14.47 -1.89 32.49
C THR A 182 13.43 -0.94 31.87
N LYS A 183 12.87 -0.05 32.71
CA LYS A 183 11.91 0.97 32.26
C LYS A 183 12.48 1.86 31.14
N GLN A 184 13.74 2.28 31.29
CA GLN A 184 14.40 3.17 30.32
C GLN A 184 14.69 2.44 29.00
N GLU A 185 15.11 1.19 29.05
CA GLU A 185 15.33 0.37 27.85
C GLU A 185 14.01 0.11 27.10
N ARG A 186 12.93 -0.17 27.83
CA ARG A 186 11.59 -0.33 27.25
C ARG A 186 11.11 0.96 26.59
N GLU A 187 11.29 2.12 27.23
CA GLU A 187 10.95 3.43 26.64
C GLU A 187 11.76 3.70 25.36
N LYS A 188 13.05 3.36 25.33
CA LYS A 188 13.90 3.49 24.12
C LYS A 188 13.45 2.59 22.96
N ILE A 189 13.13 1.33 23.24
CA ILE A 189 12.60 0.41 22.22
C ILE A 189 11.28 0.94 21.65
N VAL A 190 10.35 1.34 22.53
CA VAL A 190 9.05 1.88 22.10
C VAL A 190 9.21 3.16 21.29
N GLN A 191 10.16 4.03 21.65
CA GLN A 191 10.46 5.21 20.86
C GLN A 191 11.00 4.87 19.47
N ALA A 192 11.94 3.94 19.36
CA ALA A 192 12.45 3.52 18.05
C ALA A 192 11.38 2.83 17.18
N LEU A 193 10.50 2.03 17.80
CA LEU A 193 9.34 1.44 17.13
C LEU A 193 8.36 2.52 16.63
N TYR A 194 8.18 3.58 17.41
CA TYR A 194 7.34 4.73 17.05
C TYR A 194 7.91 5.52 15.88
N GLU A 195 9.21 5.82 15.91
CA GLU A 195 9.91 6.50 14.80
C GLU A 195 9.88 5.67 13.50
N LYS A 196 9.86 4.34 13.60
CA LYS A 196 9.69 3.42 12.47
C LYS A 196 8.24 3.29 11.99
N GLY A 197 7.29 3.98 12.60
CA GLY A 197 5.88 4.01 12.20
C GLY A 197 5.10 2.73 12.53
N LEU A 198 5.61 1.86 13.41
CA LEU A 198 4.94 0.59 13.75
C LEU A 198 3.54 0.82 14.33
N PHE A 199 3.34 1.88 15.11
CA PHE A 199 2.05 2.18 15.74
C PHE A 199 0.97 2.72 14.79
N ASN A 200 1.30 2.94 13.51
CA ASN A 200 0.31 3.25 12.47
C ASN A 200 -0.45 2.00 11.99
N LEU A 201 0.02 0.81 12.36
CA LEU A 201 -0.58 -0.47 12.00
C LEU A 201 -1.68 -0.83 13.00
N LYS A 202 -2.75 -1.48 12.51
CA LYS A 202 -3.79 -2.04 13.38
C LYS A 202 -3.16 -3.07 14.32
N GLU A 203 -3.60 -3.08 15.57
CA GLU A 203 -3.17 -4.03 16.63
C GLU A 203 -1.71 -3.93 17.10
N ALA A 204 -0.93 -2.99 16.57
CA ALA A 204 0.46 -2.74 16.94
C ALA A 204 0.71 -2.63 18.46
N ILE A 205 -0.23 -2.01 19.17
CA ILE A 205 -0.12 -1.82 20.63
C ILE A 205 -0.18 -3.16 21.38
N ASN A 206 -1.09 -4.04 20.99
CA ASN A 206 -1.22 -5.37 21.59
C ASN A 206 -0.03 -6.26 21.20
N PHE A 207 0.42 -6.16 19.95
CA PHE A 207 1.61 -6.84 19.46
C PHE A 207 2.86 -6.47 20.27
N VAL A 208 3.16 -5.17 20.42
CA VAL A 208 4.33 -4.69 21.17
C VAL A 208 4.21 -5.01 22.66
N ALA A 209 3.02 -4.91 23.23
CA ALA A 209 2.76 -5.26 24.62
C ALA A 209 3.12 -6.72 24.91
N LYS A 210 2.73 -7.63 24.01
CA LYS A 210 3.06 -9.06 24.09
C LYS A 210 4.58 -9.30 24.00
N LYS A 211 5.25 -8.65 23.04
CA LYS A 211 6.70 -8.82 22.80
C LYS A 211 7.59 -8.23 23.90
N LEU A 212 7.17 -7.15 24.53
CA LEU A 212 7.90 -6.49 25.63
C LEU A 212 7.42 -6.93 27.02
N SER A 213 6.56 -7.96 27.07
CA SER A 213 5.97 -8.53 28.29
C SER A 213 5.40 -7.47 29.24
N CYS A 214 4.60 -6.55 28.70
CA CYS A 214 3.97 -5.49 29.49
C CYS A 214 2.52 -5.26 29.07
N SER A 215 1.77 -4.45 29.84
CA SER A 215 0.37 -4.17 29.52
C SER A 215 0.23 -3.21 28.32
N PRO A 216 -0.84 -3.34 27.50
CA PRO A 216 -1.16 -2.35 26.46
C PRO A 216 -1.23 -0.92 26.99
N THR A 217 -1.76 -0.74 28.21
CA THR A 217 -1.80 0.55 28.91
C THR A 217 -0.40 1.16 29.15
N THR A 218 0.62 0.33 29.34
CA THR A 218 2.01 0.79 29.48
C THR A 218 2.55 1.31 28.14
N ILE A 219 2.21 0.65 27.03
CA ILE A 219 2.59 1.07 25.68
C ILE A 219 1.91 2.38 25.30
N TYR A 220 0.59 2.52 25.51
CA TYR A 220 -0.14 3.77 25.32
C TYR A 220 0.49 4.95 26.07
N ARG A 221 0.92 4.73 27.32
CA ARG A 221 1.58 5.76 28.12
C ARG A 221 2.91 6.21 27.52
N TYR A 222 3.70 5.30 26.94
CA TYR A 222 4.97 5.65 26.33
C TYR A 222 4.79 6.36 24.99
N VAL A 223 3.88 5.87 24.14
CA VAL A 223 3.49 6.52 22.89
C VAL A 223 2.99 7.95 23.15
N GLY A 224 2.06 8.12 24.10
CA GLY A 224 1.52 9.44 24.45
C GLY A 224 2.52 10.39 25.13
N LYS A 225 3.66 9.89 25.66
CA LYS A 225 4.78 10.75 26.09
C LYS A 225 5.62 11.23 24.91
N ILE A 226 5.74 10.41 23.86
CA ILE A 226 6.51 10.72 22.65
C ILE A 226 5.74 11.75 21.81
N GLU A 227 4.41 11.60 21.67
CA GLU A 227 3.54 12.54 20.94
C GLU A 227 3.44 13.94 21.56
N LYS A 228 3.74 14.06 22.85
CA LYS A 228 3.71 15.33 23.60
C LYS A 228 5.05 16.08 23.60
N LYS A 229 6.07 15.49 22.98
CA LYS A 229 7.42 16.05 22.86
C LYS A 229 7.57 16.77 21.53
#